data_AF-A0A2N6IH85-F1
#
_entry.id   AF-A0A2N6IH85-F1
#
_cell.length_a   1.000
_cell.length_b   1.000
_cell.length_c   1.000
_cell.angle_alpha   90.00
_cell.angle_beta   90.00
_cell.angle_gamma   90.00
#
_symmetry.space_group_name_H-M   'P 1'
#
loop_
_entity.id
_entity.type
_entity.pdbx_description
1 polymer ?
#
loop_
_entity_poly.entity_id
_entity_poly.type
_entity_poly.pdbx_seq_one_letter_code
_entity_poly.pdbx_strand_id
1 'polypeptide(L)'
;MISLILLFLKAFLETGVTKQCDKDKENALPKYLYRREDGRSVNYYVRLTAPTSIQPFLNKKDHSFRCSTGTADLRRAKVIGAEIVAKKRREWHDLHEMAVKPEVLVSTPLTKSLIQQICGARLNSWLHTDNKERYGDAGLDDELLREIETFCKHTDAGMRSILAQGRSSSRWADIVEAVDDWSLTLGYKLEQTDPLFPDLIRAFAQSEKSAHEFIAARNNGEQPAEQSMAPQAGTCLSAMNDEFIAYKSKLVGPKPLSMAISIWNKFIDFKGDVLLDEVTSNDVYKFFEYKLFSAPEKWSQKYVDGHVKRALSQMFSLARTKALMKGDNPVGKVELMPKLAEAERKKRENPRFPGVY
;
A
#
# COMPACT_ATOMS: atom_id res chain seq x y z
N MET A 1 -4.05 13.88 -9.57
CA MET A 1 -5.54 13.98 -9.46
C MET A 1 -6.30 12.64 -9.47
N ILE A 2 -5.87 11.63 -10.23
CA ILE A 2 -6.54 10.30 -10.31
C ILE A 2 -6.46 9.50 -8.99
N SER A 3 -5.37 9.66 -8.22
CA SER A 3 -5.20 9.02 -6.91
C SER A 3 -6.24 9.46 -5.87
N LEU A 4 -6.75 10.70 -5.99
CA LEU A 4 -7.78 11.24 -5.11
C LEU A 4 -9.18 10.66 -5.41
N ILE A 5 -9.46 10.35 -6.68
CA ILE A 5 -10.75 9.78 -7.12
C ILE A 5 -10.86 8.31 -6.69
N LEU A 6 -9.76 7.55 -6.77
CA LEU A 6 -9.71 6.15 -6.31
C LEU A 6 -9.82 6.02 -4.78
N LEU A 7 -9.22 6.97 -4.03
CA LEU A 7 -9.40 7.06 -2.57
C LEU A 7 -10.84 7.45 -2.19
N PHE A 8 -11.48 8.33 -2.96
CA PHE A 8 -12.88 8.72 -2.73
C PHE A 8 -13.86 7.59 -3.02
N LEU A 9 -13.68 6.84 -4.12
CA LEU A 9 -14.54 5.69 -4.46
C LEU A 9 -14.43 4.57 -3.43
N LYS A 10 -13.23 4.31 -2.90
CA LYS A 10 -13.02 3.31 -1.85
C LYS A 10 -13.69 3.71 -0.53
N ALA A 11 -13.63 4.98 -0.16
CA ALA A 11 -14.33 5.51 1.02
C ALA A 11 -15.87 5.56 0.84
N PHE A 12 -16.35 5.76 -0.38
CA PHE A 12 -17.79 5.79 -0.70
C PHE A 12 -18.39 4.36 -0.75
N LEU A 13 -17.62 3.36 -1.17
CA LEU A 13 -18.02 1.96 -1.16
C LEU A 13 -17.95 1.34 0.25
N GLU A 14 -16.99 1.76 1.08
CA GLU A 14 -16.89 1.33 2.49
C GLU A 14 -17.98 1.93 3.40
N THR A 15 -18.70 2.96 2.95
CA THR A 15 -19.83 3.56 3.70
C THR A 15 -21.19 2.94 3.42
N GLY A 16 -21.25 1.87 2.61
CA GLY A 16 -22.43 1.00 2.56
C GLY A 16 -23.69 1.71 2.09
N VAL A 17 -23.71 2.11 0.82
CA VAL A 17 -24.96 2.28 0.08
C VAL A 17 -25.00 1.24 -1.04
N THR A 18 -24.92 -0.03 -0.67
CA THR A 18 -25.44 -1.12 -1.52
C THR A 18 -26.85 -1.45 -1.04
N LYS A 19 -27.82 -1.21 -1.91
CA LYS A 19 -29.21 -1.65 -1.72
C LYS A 19 -29.25 -3.19 -1.71
N GLN A 20 -29.01 -3.78 -0.56
CA GLN A 20 -29.43 -5.15 -0.27
C GLN A 20 -29.78 -5.23 1.21
N CYS A 21 -31.08 -5.15 1.48
CA CYS A 21 -31.64 -5.23 2.82
C CYS A 21 -31.53 -6.68 3.33
N ASP A 22 -30.42 -7.01 4.00
CA ASP A 22 -30.40 -8.08 5.00
C ASP A 22 -31.27 -7.65 6.18
N LYS A 23 -32.52 -8.11 6.22
CA LYS A 23 -33.52 -7.79 7.26
C LYS A 23 -33.09 -8.16 8.69
N ASP A 24 -32.03 -8.94 8.85
CA ASP A 24 -31.58 -9.44 10.17
C ASP A 24 -30.52 -8.56 10.86
N LYS A 25 -29.94 -7.56 10.16
CA LYS A 25 -28.96 -6.61 10.76
C LYS A 25 -29.59 -5.28 11.21
N GLU A 26 -30.88 -5.07 10.94
CA GLU A 26 -31.55 -3.77 11.11
C GLU A 26 -31.65 -3.32 12.58
N ASN A 27 -31.55 -4.26 13.54
CA ASN A 27 -31.65 -3.98 14.97
C ASN A 27 -30.32 -3.90 15.73
N ALA A 28 -29.17 -4.15 15.08
CA ALA A 28 -27.88 -4.04 15.76
C ALA A 28 -27.53 -2.56 16.02
N LEU A 29 -27.15 -2.25 17.26
CA LEU A 29 -26.69 -0.92 17.65
C LEU A 29 -25.24 -0.72 17.17
N PRO A 30 -24.92 0.32 16.38
CA PRO A 30 -23.55 0.59 15.97
C PRO A 30 -22.64 0.81 17.18
N LYS A 31 -21.38 0.37 17.13
CA LYS A 31 -20.43 0.42 18.27
C LYS A 31 -20.19 1.82 18.85
N TYR A 32 -20.39 2.86 18.04
CA TYR A 32 -20.23 4.27 18.47
C TYR A 32 -21.52 4.84 19.09
N LEU A 33 -22.65 4.16 18.95
CA LEU A 33 -23.94 4.60 19.45
C LEU A 33 -24.24 3.88 20.77
N TYR A 34 -24.80 4.58 21.76
CA TYR A 34 -25.21 3.99 23.02
C TYR A 34 -26.37 4.77 23.65
N ARG A 35 -27.10 4.16 24.58
CA ARG A 35 -28.04 4.85 25.49
C ARG A 35 -27.36 5.06 26.83
N ARG A 36 -27.66 6.19 27.48
CA ARG A 36 -27.17 6.42 28.84
C ARG A 36 -27.87 5.47 29.80
N GLU A 37 -27.09 4.83 30.66
CA GLU A 37 -27.60 3.93 31.70
C GLU A 37 -28.19 4.69 32.91
N ASP A 38 -27.88 5.98 33.03
CA ASP A 38 -28.30 6.83 34.15
C ASP A 38 -29.76 7.33 34.07
N GLY A 39 -30.51 6.94 33.04
CA GLY A 39 -31.92 7.30 32.85
C GLY A 39 -32.20 8.79 32.60
N ARG A 40 -31.17 9.65 32.53
CA ARG A 40 -31.33 11.11 32.43
C ARG A 40 -31.77 11.58 31.04
N SER A 41 -31.70 10.72 30.03
CA SER A 41 -32.14 11.03 28.67
C SER A 41 -32.52 9.75 27.93
N VAL A 42 -33.63 9.81 27.20
CA VAL A 42 -34.11 8.73 26.33
C VAL A 42 -33.40 8.70 24.97
N ASN A 43 -32.61 9.74 24.66
CA ASN A 43 -31.93 9.89 23.37
C ASN A 43 -30.73 8.95 23.25
N TYR A 44 -30.42 8.56 22.02
CA TYR A 44 -29.16 7.90 21.69
C TYR A 44 -28.01 8.91 21.67
N TYR A 45 -26.82 8.46 22.04
CA TYR A 45 -25.60 9.25 22.07
C TYR A 45 -24.51 8.58 21.24
N VAL A 46 -23.67 9.41 20.63
CA VAL A 46 -22.41 9.00 20.01
C VAL A 46 -21.30 9.09 21.05
N ARG A 47 -20.46 8.06 21.13
CA ARG A 47 -19.19 8.07 21.87
C ARG A 47 -18.06 7.66 20.93
N LEU A 48 -17.04 8.50 20.89
CA LEU A 48 -15.80 8.23 20.16
C LEU A 48 -14.60 8.47 21.06
N THR A 49 -13.50 7.78 20.75
CA THR A 49 -12.19 8.04 21.35
C THR A 49 -11.27 8.54 20.24
N ALA A 50 -10.59 9.64 20.49
CA ALA A 50 -9.61 10.20 19.58
C ALA A 50 -8.51 9.17 19.26
N PRO A 51 -8.06 9.03 18.01
CA PRO A 51 -6.90 8.21 17.68
C PRO A 51 -5.67 8.61 18.48
N THR A 52 -4.85 7.64 18.90
CA THR A 52 -3.65 7.91 19.72
C THR A 52 -2.68 8.87 19.03
N SER A 53 -2.63 8.87 17.69
CA SER A 53 -1.79 9.78 16.91
C SER A 53 -2.15 11.26 17.06
N ILE A 54 -3.38 11.58 17.46
CA ILE A 54 -3.83 12.97 17.66
C ILE A 54 -4.04 13.36 19.12
N GLN A 55 -4.08 12.38 20.03
CA GLN A 55 -4.24 12.63 21.46
C GLN A 55 -3.19 13.59 22.05
N PRO A 56 -1.91 13.63 21.58
CA PRO A 56 -0.94 14.63 22.01
C PRO A 56 -1.34 16.07 21.65
N PHE A 57 -2.15 16.26 20.61
CA PHE A 57 -2.61 17.57 20.14
C PHE A 57 -3.97 17.98 20.72
N LEU A 58 -4.58 17.12 21.54
CA LEU A 58 -5.88 17.35 22.17
C LEU A 58 -5.73 17.44 23.70
N ASN A 59 -6.58 18.25 24.34
CA ASN A 59 -6.69 18.20 25.80
C ASN A 59 -7.24 16.83 26.24
N LYS A 60 -6.85 16.36 27.43
CA LYS A 60 -7.32 15.07 27.98
C LYS A 60 -8.85 14.91 27.99
N LYS A 61 -9.59 16.01 28.19
CA LYS A 61 -11.07 16.02 28.15
C LYS A 61 -11.64 15.73 26.76
N ASP A 62 -10.89 16.06 25.70
CA ASP A 62 -11.30 15.93 24.30
C ASP A 62 -10.87 14.58 23.70
N HIS A 63 -10.16 13.75 24.47
CA HIS A 63 -9.81 12.38 24.08
C HIS A 63 -11.04 11.49 23.95
N SER A 64 -12.09 11.75 24.75
CA SER A 64 -13.39 11.08 24.61
C SER A 64 -14.46 12.07 24.18
N PHE A 65 -14.88 11.95 22.94
CA PHE A 65 -15.98 12.73 22.40
C PHE A 65 -17.32 12.07 22.74
N ARG A 66 -18.27 12.85 23.23
CA ARG A 66 -19.66 12.42 23.49
C ARG A 66 -20.63 13.47 22.96
N CYS A 67 -21.63 13.04 22.19
CA CYS A 67 -22.64 13.95 21.63
C CYS A 67 -24.00 13.27 21.55
N SER A 68 -25.09 13.98 21.86
CA SER A 68 -26.44 13.43 21.71
C SER A 68 -26.86 13.44 20.25
N THR A 69 -27.54 12.38 19.80
CA THR A 69 -28.23 12.38 18.49
C THR A 69 -29.56 13.14 18.51
N GLY A 70 -30.02 13.59 19.69
CA GLY A 70 -31.26 14.37 19.83
C GLY A 70 -32.55 13.56 19.65
N THR A 71 -32.47 12.24 19.44
CA THR A 71 -33.63 11.39 19.20
C THR A 71 -33.56 10.06 19.96
N ALA A 72 -34.72 9.58 20.40
CA ALA A 72 -34.91 8.27 21.01
C ALA A 72 -35.25 7.16 19.98
N ASP A 73 -35.48 7.53 18.71
CA ASP A 73 -35.73 6.62 17.59
C ASP A 73 -34.39 6.09 17.05
N LEU A 74 -34.22 4.76 17.12
CA LEU A 74 -32.99 4.08 16.70
C LEU A 74 -32.68 4.29 15.22
N ARG A 75 -33.69 4.30 14.34
CA ARG A 75 -33.47 4.42 12.89
C ARG A 75 -32.93 5.80 12.55
N ARG A 76 -33.52 6.85 13.12
CA ARG A 76 -33.02 8.23 12.98
C ARG A 76 -31.68 8.43 13.69
N ALA A 77 -31.49 7.82 14.86
CA ALA A 77 -30.23 7.90 15.60
C ALA A 77 -29.04 7.27 14.85
N LYS A 78 -29.26 6.20 14.08
CA LYS A 78 -28.22 5.59 13.24
C LYS A 78 -27.70 6.56 12.17
N VAL A 79 -28.61 7.26 11.47
CA VAL A 79 -28.25 8.22 10.43
C VAL A 79 -27.54 9.43 11.03
N ILE A 80 -28.16 10.09 12.02
CA ILE A 80 -27.58 11.27 12.70
C ILE A 80 -26.25 10.91 13.38
N GLY A 81 -26.19 9.73 14.00
CA GLY A 81 -24.97 9.23 14.63
C GLY A 81 -23.82 9.04 13.64
N ALA A 82 -24.09 8.48 12.46
CA ALA A 82 -23.09 8.31 11.41
C ALA A 82 -22.55 9.66 10.91
N GLU A 83 -23.42 10.66 10.71
CA GLU A 83 -23.03 12.02 10.31
C GLU A 83 -22.12 12.68 11.36
N ILE A 84 -22.50 12.60 12.64
CA ILE A 84 -21.70 13.12 13.77
C ILE A 84 -20.32 12.45 13.80
N VAL A 85 -20.26 11.14 13.58
CA VAL A 85 -19.00 10.39 13.54
C VAL A 85 -18.12 10.81 12.37
N ALA A 86 -18.70 10.91 11.17
CA ALA A 86 -17.96 11.30 9.97
C ALA A 86 -17.37 12.70 10.11
N LYS A 87 -18.16 13.66 10.59
CA LYS A 87 -17.70 15.03 10.85
C LYS A 87 -16.55 15.04 11.85
N LYS A 88 -16.69 14.33 12.99
CA LYS A 88 -15.66 14.35 14.03
C LYS A 88 -14.36 13.67 13.60
N ARG A 89 -14.46 12.60 12.79
CA ARG A 89 -13.28 11.93 12.23
C ARG A 89 -12.55 12.79 11.22
N ARG A 90 -13.26 13.61 10.44
CA ARG A 90 -12.65 14.57 9.51
C ARG A 90 -11.87 15.64 10.27
N GLU A 91 -12.47 16.27 11.28
CA GLU A 91 -11.77 17.25 12.15
C GLU A 91 -10.47 16.68 12.75
N TRP A 92 -10.51 15.41 13.16
CA TRP A 92 -9.35 14.71 13.69
C TRP A 92 -8.29 14.35 12.65
N HIS A 93 -8.70 14.08 11.42
CA HIS A 93 -7.79 13.85 10.31
C HIS A 93 -7.06 15.13 9.91
N ASP A 94 -7.79 16.24 9.76
CA ASP A 94 -7.22 17.54 9.41
C ASP A 94 -6.20 17.99 10.48
N LEU A 95 -6.50 17.78 11.77
CA LEU A 95 -5.55 18.05 12.86
C LEU A 95 -4.29 17.18 12.80
N HIS A 96 -4.41 15.94 12.35
CA HIS A 96 -3.26 15.06 12.18
C HIS A 96 -2.37 15.55 11.04
N GLU A 97 -2.95 15.91 9.89
CA GLU A 97 -2.19 16.42 8.74
C GLU A 97 -1.49 17.73 9.06
N MET A 98 -2.13 18.64 9.80
CA MET A 98 -1.51 19.90 10.23
C MET A 98 -0.36 19.70 11.25
N ALA A 99 -0.36 18.59 11.99
CA ALA A 99 0.58 18.37 13.08
C ALA A 99 1.80 17.50 12.70
N VAL A 100 1.72 16.75 11.58
CA VAL A 100 2.90 16.08 11.01
C VAL A 100 3.83 17.15 10.46
N LYS A 101 4.93 17.43 11.19
CA LYS A 101 6.04 18.20 10.60
C LYS A 101 6.61 17.37 9.44
N PRO A 102 6.86 17.96 8.26
CA PRO A 102 7.52 17.24 7.20
C PRO A 102 8.90 16.81 7.72
N GLU A 103 9.17 15.50 7.74
CA GLU A 103 10.53 15.02 7.85
C GLU A 103 11.33 15.72 6.75
N VAL A 104 12.43 16.37 7.13
CA VAL A 104 13.35 16.98 6.16
C VAL A 104 14.05 15.82 5.47
N LEU A 105 13.41 15.27 4.44
CA LEU A 105 14.03 14.30 3.55
C LEU A 105 15.26 14.99 2.95
N VAL A 106 16.43 14.41 3.21
CA VAL A 106 17.68 14.84 2.60
C VAL A 106 17.61 14.47 1.13
N SER A 107 17.99 15.40 0.25
CA SER A 107 18.03 15.15 -1.19
C SER A 107 18.95 13.96 -1.50
N THR A 108 18.46 13.06 -2.36
CA THR A 108 19.20 11.91 -2.88
C THR A 108 19.80 12.30 -4.24
N PRO A 109 21.14 12.26 -4.40
CA PRO A 109 21.77 12.57 -5.69
C PRO A 109 21.42 11.50 -6.73
N LEU A 110 21.15 11.92 -7.97
CA LEU A 110 20.86 10.97 -9.04
C LEU A 110 22.12 10.24 -9.50
N THR A 111 21.94 8.96 -9.82
CA THR A 111 22.93 8.14 -10.48
C THR A 111 22.24 7.35 -11.58
N LYS A 112 22.98 6.86 -12.58
CA LYS A 112 22.41 6.00 -13.65
C LYS A 112 21.72 4.76 -13.08
N SER A 113 22.27 4.17 -12.02
CA SER A 113 21.69 3.03 -11.30
C SER A 113 20.35 3.40 -10.65
N LEU A 114 20.30 4.54 -9.95
CA LEU A 114 19.07 5.02 -9.32
C LEU A 114 17.98 5.34 -10.35
N ILE A 115 18.34 5.93 -11.49
CA ILE A 115 17.40 6.18 -12.60
C ILE A 115 16.80 4.86 -13.10
N GLN A 116 17.64 3.84 -13.32
CA GLN A 116 17.17 2.51 -13.72
C GLN A 116 16.24 1.90 -12.68
N GLN A 117 16.55 2.03 -11.39
CA GLN A 117 15.71 1.53 -10.30
C GLN A 117 14.35 2.22 -10.26
N ILE A 118 14.31 3.56 -10.31
CA ILE A 118 13.06 4.34 -10.27
C ILE A 118 12.17 3.96 -11.47
N CYS A 119 12.77 3.92 -12.67
CA CYS A 119 12.02 3.64 -13.90
C CYS A 119 11.61 2.17 -14.02
N GLY A 120 12.44 1.24 -13.55
CA GLY A 120 12.14 -0.20 -13.52
C GLY A 120 11.04 -0.53 -12.52
N ALA A 121 11.08 0.05 -11.31
CA ALA A 121 10.00 -0.07 -10.34
C ALA A 121 8.67 0.45 -10.89
N ARG A 122 8.72 1.53 -11.68
CA ARG A 122 7.54 2.09 -12.35
C ARG A 122 6.95 1.13 -13.39
N LEU A 123 7.79 0.59 -14.27
CA LEU A 123 7.37 -0.40 -15.27
C LEU A 123 6.74 -1.62 -14.59
N ASN A 124 7.41 -2.18 -13.59
CA ASN A 124 6.93 -3.35 -12.85
C ASN A 124 5.60 -3.06 -12.14
N SER A 125 5.41 -1.85 -11.60
CA SER A 125 4.14 -1.44 -11.01
C SER A 125 2.98 -1.51 -12.01
N TRP A 126 3.21 -1.09 -13.26
CA TRP A 126 2.19 -1.18 -14.32
C TRP A 126 1.90 -2.62 -14.71
N LEU A 127 2.94 -3.41 -14.98
CA LEU A 127 2.80 -4.81 -15.39
C LEU A 127 2.12 -5.64 -14.30
N HIS A 128 2.45 -5.40 -13.03
CA HIS A 128 1.81 -6.05 -11.90
C HIS A 128 0.33 -5.69 -11.78
N THR A 129 -0.01 -4.41 -11.97
CA THR A 129 -1.40 -3.95 -11.94
C THR A 129 -2.22 -4.58 -13.05
N ASP A 130 -1.72 -4.56 -14.29
CA ASP A 130 -2.36 -5.19 -15.46
C ASP A 130 -2.53 -6.71 -15.26
N ASN A 131 -1.51 -7.39 -14.73
CA ASN A 131 -1.62 -8.82 -14.38
C ASN A 131 -2.69 -9.08 -13.33
N LYS A 132 -2.75 -8.27 -12.27
CA LYS A 132 -3.73 -8.42 -11.21
C LYS A 132 -5.16 -8.20 -11.71
N GLU A 133 -5.37 -7.25 -12.60
CA GLU A 133 -6.69 -6.98 -13.19
C GLU A 133 -7.13 -8.10 -14.13
N ARG A 134 -6.21 -8.62 -14.96
CA ARG A 134 -6.53 -9.71 -15.90
C ARG A 134 -6.72 -11.07 -15.24
N TYR A 135 -5.87 -11.41 -14.28
CA TYR A 135 -5.86 -12.72 -13.62
C TYR A 135 -6.57 -12.73 -12.26
N GLY A 136 -7.18 -11.61 -11.88
CA GLY A 136 -8.04 -11.54 -10.70
C GLY A 136 -9.37 -12.26 -10.89
N ASP A 137 -10.16 -12.36 -9.81
CA ASP A 137 -11.39 -13.18 -9.76
C ASP A 137 -12.46 -12.80 -10.80
N ALA A 138 -12.46 -11.55 -11.28
CA ALA A 138 -13.46 -11.02 -12.21
C ALA A 138 -12.96 -10.84 -13.65
N GLY A 139 -11.63 -10.85 -13.88
CA GLY A 139 -11.04 -10.46 -15.16
C GLY A 139 -11.35 -9.00 -15.57
N LEU A 140 -11.22 -8.70 -16.86
CA LEU A 140 -11.55 -7.40 -17.45
C LEU A 140 -12.80 -7.51 -18.32
N ASP A 141 -13.78 -6.64 -18.10
CA ASP A 141 -14.94 -6.48 -18.97
C ASP A 141 -14.70 -5.45 -20.09
N ASP A 142 -15.64 -5.35 -21.03
CA ASP A 142 -15.55 -4.46 -22.20
C ASP A 142 -15.55 -2.97 -21.84
N GLU A 143 -16.09 -2.59 -20.67
CA GLU A 143 -16.07 -1.21 -20.20
C GLU A 143 -14.67 -0.85 -19.71
N LEU A 144 -14.10 -1.67 -18.82
CA LEU A 144 -12.75 -1.52 -18.30
C LEU A 144 -11.69 -1.58 -19.41
N LEU A 145 -11.84 -2.49 -20.37
CA LEU A 145 -10.92 -2.56 -21.52
C LEU A 145 -10.90 -1.25 -22.32
N ARG A 146 -12.06 -0.64 -22.57
CA ARG A 146 -12.14 0.66 -23.28
C ARG A 146 -11.54 1.80 -22.48
N GLU A 147 -11.72 1.81 -21.15
CA GLU A 147 -11.09 2.79 -20.27
C GLU A 147 -9.57 2.67 -20.31
N ILE A 148 -9.04 1.45 -20.18
CA ILE A 148 -7.61 1.15 -20.25
C ILE A 148 -7.04 1.58 -21.61
N GLU A 149 -7.69 1.22 -22.72
CA GLU A 149 -7.24 1.62 -24.06
C GLU A 149 -7.20 3.14 -24.24
N THR A 150 -8.23 3.85 -23.75
CA THR A 150 -8.29 5.31 -23.84
C THR A 150 -7.14 5.93 -23.04
N PHE A 151 -6.89 5.40 -21.84
CA PHE A 151 -5.80 5.83 -20.99
C PHE A 151 -4.42 5.56 -21.61
N CYS A 152 -4.19 4.35 -22.15
CA CYS A 152 -2.94 3.99 -22.82
C CYS A 152 -2.67 4.90 -24.03
N LYS A 153 -3.69 5.16 -24.87
CA LYS A 153 -3.57 6.08 -26.02
C LYS A 153 -3.20 7.50 -25.60
N HIS A 154 -3.87 8.03 -24.56
CA HIS A 154 -3.59 9.36 -24.05
C HIS A 154 -2.17 9.46 -23.49
N THR A 155 -1.74 8.44 -22.74
CA THR A 155 -0.42 8.43 -22.11
C THR A 155 0.71 8.24 -23.12
N ASP A 156 0.58 7.30 -24.07
CA ASP A 156 1.57 7.10 -25.15
C ASP A 156 1.78 8.39 -25.97
N ALA A 157 0.70 9.08 -26.35
CA ALA A 157 0.80 10.35 -27.07
C ALA A 157 1.57 11.42 -26.27
N GLY A 158 1.29 11.52 -24.96
CA GLY A 158 2.02 12.41 -24.06
C GLY A 158 3.51 12.05 -23.96
N MET A 159 3.82 10.77 -23.75
CA MET A 159 5.21 10.32 -23.62
C MET A 159 5.99 10.49 -24.93
N ARG A 160 5.38 10.24 -26.09
CA ARG A 160 5.99 10.52 -27.40
C ARG A 160 6.31 12.01 -27.57
N SER A 161 5.41 12.90 -27.16
CA SER A 161 5.68 14.36 -27.18
C SER A 161 6.89 14.71 -26.31
N ILE A 162 6.98 14.19 -25.09
CA ILE A 162 8.11 14.40 -24.17
C ILE A 162 9.42 13.86 -24.75
N LEU A 163 9.41 12.64 -25.29
CA LEU A 163 10.60 12.00 -25.86
C LEU A 163 11.13 12.74 -27.08
N ALA A 164 10.22 13.27 -27.92
CA ALA A 164 10.56 14.00 -29.14
C ALA A 164 11.01 15.46 -28.87
N GLN A 165 10.30 16.18 -27.99
CA GLN A 165 10.49 17.62 -27.80
C GLN A 165 11.30 17.97 -26.54
N GLY A 166 11.49 17.01 -25.63
CA GLY A 166 12.14 17.25 -24.35
C GLY A 166 11.41 18.32 -23.53
N ARG A 167 12.18 19.24 -22.93
CA ARG A 167 11.67 20.35 -22.10
C ARG A 167 10.67 21.26 -22.81
N SER A 168 10.67 21.28 -24.13
CA SER A 168 9.74 22.11 -24.92
C SER A 168 8.35 21.47 -25.07
N SER A 169 8.16 20.21 -24.66
CA SER A 169 6.84 19.57 -24.67
C SER A 169 5.90 20.28 -23.70
N SER A 170 4.65 20.52 -24.12
CA SER A 170 3.59 21.03 -23.25
C SER A 170 3.26 20.09 -22.09
N ARG A 171 3.72 18.83 -22.16
CA ARG A 171 3.53 17.78 -21.15
C ARG A 171 4.72 17.62 -20.21
N TRP A 172 5.75 18.47 -20.34
CA TRP A 172 6.95 18.38 -19.51
C TRP A 172 6.67 18.57 -18.02
N ALA A 173 5.85 19.55 -17.65
CA ALA A 173 5.50 19.80 -16.25
C ALA A 173 4.77 18.60 -15.63
N ASP A 174 3.82 18.01 -16.36
CA ASP A 174 3.02 16.87 -15.91
C ASP A 174 3.89 15.65 -15.59
N ILE A 175 4.91 15.37 -16.43
CA ILE A 175 5.81 14.23 -16.20
C ILE A 175 6.80 14.49 -15.07
N VAL A 176 7.21 15.74 -14.86
CA VAL A 176 8.06 16.12 -13.71
C VAL A 176 7.30 15.89 -12.40
N GLU A 177 6.05 16.33 -12.31
CA GLU A 177 5.18 16.06 -11.15
C GLU A 177 5.05 14.55 -10.91
N ALA A 178 4.77 13.76 -11.96
CA ALA A 178 4.66 12.32 -11.84
C ALA A 178 5.96 11.63 -11.37
N VAL A 179 7.12 12.11 -11.83
CA VAL A 179 8.43 11.59 -11.41
C VAL A 179 8.71 11.94 -9.95
N ASP A 180 8.41 13.16 -9.53
CA ASP A 180 8.61 13.59 -8.14
C ASP A 180 7.71 12.80 -7.19
N ASP A 181 6.41 12.67 -7.50
CA ASP A 181 5.45 11.87 -6.72
C ASP A 181 5.86 10.40 -6.61
N TRP A 182 6.28 9.80 -7.72
CA TRP A 182 6.71 8.41 -7.74
C TRP A 182 8.01 8.21 -6.96
N SER A 183 8.98 9.12 -7.13
CA SER A 183 10.25 9.07 -6.40
C SER A 183 10.03 9.20 -4.91
N LEU A 184 9.13 10.09 -4.48
CA LEU A 184 8.72 10.23 -3.08
C LEU A 184 8.04 8.96 -2.56
N THR A 185 7.21 8.30 -3.37
CA THR A 185 6.60 7.01 -3.03
C THR A 185 7.65 5.92 -2.77
N LEU A 186 8.77 5.95 -3.52
CA LEU A 186 9.92 5.07 -3.31
C LEU A 186 10.84 5.54 -2.16
N GLY A 187 10.57 6.69 -1.56
CA GLY A 187 11.34 7.28 -0.46
C GLY A 187 12.53 8.12 -0.90
N TYR A 188 12.61 8.50 -2.17
CA TYR A 188 13.64 9.39 -2.72
C TYR A 188 13.10 10.80 -2.87
N LYS A 189 13.79 11.77 -2.26
CA LYS A 189 13.60 13.18 -2.59
C LYS A 189 14.68 13.58 -3.59
N LEU A 190 14.27 14.01 -4.77
CA LEU A 190 15.18 14.40 -5.85
C LEU A 190 15.23 15.92 -5.98
N GLU A 191 16.34 16.44 -6.50
CA GLU A 191 16.46 17.86 -6.82
C GLU A 191 16.38 18.03 -8.33
N GLN A 192 15.48 18.88 -8.81
CA GLN A 192 15.30 19.13 -10.24
C GLN A 192 16.51 19.82 -10.89
N THR A 193 17.39 20.42 -10.07
CA THR A 193 18.66 21.00 -10.49
C THR A 193 19.77 19.96 -10.69
N ASP A 194 19.52 18.69 -10.36
CA ASP A 194 20.49 17.61 -10.59
C ASP A 194 20.80 17.47 -12.10
N PRO A 195 22.09 17.41 -12.51
CA PRO A 195 22.47 17.28 -13.91
C PRO A 195 21.86 16.06 -14.64
N LEU A 196 21.55 14.98 -13.92
CA LEU A 196 20.93 13.78 -14.48
C LEU A 196 19.40 13.80 -14.42
N PHE A 197 18.79 14.87 -13.90
CA PHE A 197 17.33 14.99 -13.84
C PHE A 197 16.67 14.91 -15.24
N PRO A 198 17.20 15.56 -16.30
CA PRO A 198 16.65 15.40 -17.65
C PRO A 198 16.72 13.95 -18.16
N ASP A 199 17.78 13.22 -17.82
CA ASP A 199 17.95 11.81 -18.19
C ASP A 199 16.92 10.94 -17.47
N LEU A 200 16.63 11.23 -16.20
CA LEU A 200 15.55 10.60 -15.45
C LEU A 200 14.20 10.83 -16.13
N ILE A 201 13.84 12.07 -16.48
CA ILE A 201 12.55 12.36 -17.13
C ILE A 201 12.42 11.59 -18.45
N ARG A 202 13.47 11.55 -19.27
CA ARG A 202 13.45 10.80 -20.53
C ARG A 202 13.33 9.29 -20.30
N ALA A 203 14.08 8.73 -19.35
CA ALA A 203 14.02 7.32 -19.03
C ALA A 203 12.65 6.92 -18.46
N PHE A 204 12.06 7.78 -17.63
CA PHE A 204 10.73 7.57 -17.05
C PHE A 204 9.64 7.64 -18.13
N ALA A 205 9.69 8.63 -19.02
CA ALA A 205 8.78 8.73 -20.15
C ALA A 205 8.88 7.52 -21.09
N GLN A 206 10.09 6.99 -21.30
CA GLN A 206 10.29 5.77 -22.06
C GLN A 206 9.69 4.55 -21.33
N SER A 207 9.85 4.45 -20.01
CA SER A 207 9.26 3.40 -19.19
C SER A 207 7.74 3.38 -19.26
N GLU A 208 7.10 4.55 -19.09
CA GLU A 208 5.66 4.75 -19.24
C GLU A 208 5.19 4.35 -20.64
N LYS A 209 5.85 4.87 -21.68
CA LYS A 209 5.52 4.54 -23.08
C LYS A 209 5.55 3.03 -23.31
N SER A 210 6.64 2.38 -22.92
CA SER A 210 6.82 0.93 -23.07
C SER A 210 5.68 0.18 -22.36
N ALA A 211 5.39 0.50 -21.09
CA ALA A 211 4.34 -0.14 -20.31
C ALA A 211 2.96 -0.07 -21.02
N HIS A 212 2.58 1.11 -21.52
CA HIS A 212 1.30 1.30 -22.19
C HIS A 212 1.24 0.61 -23.56
N GLU A 213 2.36 0.51 -24.28
CA GLU A 213 2.43 -0.30 -25.51
C GLU A 213 2.25 -1.80 -25.21
N PHE A 214 2.84 -2.29 -24.12
CA PHE A 214 2.67 -3.68 -23.68
C PHE A 214 1.21 -3.98 -23.30
N ILE A 215 0.60 -3.11 -22.50
CA ILE A 215 -0.80 -3.28 -22.07
C ILE A 215 -1.76 -3.18 -23.26
N ALA A 216 -1.53 -2.24 -24.18
CA ALA A 216 -2.34 -2.10 -25.39
C ALA A 216 -2.24 -3.34 -26.29
N ALA A 217 -1.06 -3.92 -26.47
CA ALA A 217 -0.89 -5.17 -27.21
C ALA A 217 -1.66 -6.34 -26.55
N ARG A 218 -1.62 -6.45 -25.22
CA ARG A 218 -2.41 -7.45 -24.50
C ARG A 218 -3.92 -7.25 -24.64
N ASN A 219 -4.41 -6.02 -24.69
CA ASN A 219 -5.82 -5.72 -24.97
C ASN A 219 -6.24 -6.22 -26.36
N ASN A 220 -5.34 -6.23 -27.33
CA ASN A 220 -5.58 -6.79 -28.66
C ASN A 220 -5.48 -8.33 -28.70
N GLY A 221 -5.26 -8.99 -27.56
CA GLY A 221 -5.08 -10.44 -27.48
C GLY A 221 -3.67 -10.91 -27.85
N GLU A 222 -2.70 -10.01 -27.99
CA GLU A 222 -1.32 -10.35 -28.26
C GLU A 222 -0.59 -10.81 -27.00
N GLN A 223 0.50 -11.56 -27.17
CA GLN A 223 1.45 -11.90 -26.10
C GLN A 223 2.77 -11.17 -26.37
N PRO A 224 2.85 -9.86 -26.09
CA PRO A 224 4.09 -9.11 -26.25
C PRO A 224 5.18 -9.71 -25.36
N ALA A 225 6.41 -9.73 -25.86
CA ALA A 225 7.57 -10.14 -25.05
C ALA A 225 7.66 -9.26 -23.80
N GLU A 226 7.96 -9.88 -22.65
CA GLU A 226 8.14 -9.14 -21.40
C GLU A 226 9.12 -7.99 -21.60
N GLN A 227 8.63 -6.78 -21.35
CA GLN A 227 9.47 -5.61 -21.44
C GLN A 227 10.35 -5.53 -20.21
N SER A 228 11.67 -5.56 -20.44
CA SER A 228 12.67 -5.35 -19.41
C SER A 228 13.50 -4.13 -19.77
N MET A 229 13.44 -3.08 -18.96
CA MET A 229 14.40 -1.97 -19.03
C MET A 229 15.72 -2.45 -18.43
N ALA A 230 16.52 -3.10 -19.28
CA ALA A 230 17.74 -3.84 -18.96
C ALA A 230 17.48 -5.10 -18.09
N PRO A 231 18.09 -6.26 -18.42
CA PRO A 231 18.14 -7.36 -17.48
C PRO A 231 18.91 -6.87 -16.27
N GLN A 232 18.19 -6.62 -15.19
CA GLN A 232 18.78 -6.50 -13.87
C GLN A 232 19.53 -7.82 -13.65
N ALA A 233 20.86 -7.79 -13.73
CA ALA A 233 21.67 -9.00 -13.58
C ALA A 233 21.51 -9.50 -12.14
N GLY A 234 20.60 -10.46 -11.96
CA GLY A 234 20.18 -10.93 -10.64
C GLY A 234 18.82 -11.60 -10.71
N THR A 235 18.39 -12.18 -9.59
CA THR A 235 17.07 -12.84 -9.49
C THR A 235 16.13 -11.94 -8.70
N CYS A 236 14.91 -11.71 -9.22
CA CYS A 236 13.89 -10.92 -8.54
C CYS A 236 13.28 -11.66 -7.34
N LEU A 237 12.58 -10.93 -6.46
CA LEU A 237 11.92 -11.53 -5.30
C LEU A 237 10.83 -12.53 -5.70
N SER A 238 10.06 -12.25 -6.75
CA SER A 238 8.96 -13.11 -7.23
C SER A 238 9.43 -14.50 -7.66
N ALA A 239 10.61 -14.59 -8.26
CA ALA A 239 11.22 -15.84 -8.70
C ALA A 239 11.49 -16.83 -7.55
N MET A 240 11.53 -16.35 -6.30
CA MET A 240 11.71 -17.22 -5.14
C MET A 240 10.47 -18.05 -4.78
N ASN A 241 9.28 -17.71 -5.28
CA ASN A 241 8.06 -18.45 -4.93
C ASN A 241 8.16 -19.92 -5.36
N ASP A 242 8.49 -20.18 -6.63
CA ASP A 242 8.61 -21.53 -7.16
C ASP A 242 9.77 -22.29 -6.52
N GLU A 243 10.91 -21.62 -6.35
CA GLU A 243 12.10 -22.19 -5.72
C GLU A 243 11.84 -22.63 -4.28
N PHE A 244 11.07 -21.83 -3.54
CA PHE A 244 10.71 -22.10 -2.16
C PHE A 244 9.60 -23.14 -2.04
N ILE A 245 8.63 -23.16 -2.95
CA ILE A 245 7.61 -24.21 -3.03
C ILE A 245 8.28 -25.56 -3.30
N ALA A 246 9.17 -25.64 -4.29
CA ALA A 246 9.89 -26.86 -4.63
C ALA A 246 10.75 -27.39 -3.48
N TYR A 247 11.36 -26.50 -2.68
CA TYR A 247 12.13 -26.86 -1.50
C TYR A 247 11.23 -27.30 -0.34
N LYS A 248 10.26 -26.46 0.03
CA LYS A 248 9.57 -26.55 1.32
C LYS A 248 8.36 -27.49 1.30
N SER A 249 7.75 -27.73 0.14
CA SER A 249 6.67 -28.74 -0.01
C SER A 249 7.10 -30.15 0.38
N LYS A 250 8.40 -30.47 0.30
CA LYS A 250 8.97 -31.76 0.72
C LYS A 250 9.13 -31.89 2.24
N LEU A 251 9.08 -30.78 2.97
CA LEU A 251 9.44 -30.70 4.39
C LEU A 251 8.25 -30.41 5.30
N VAL A 252 7.24 -29.69 4.80
CA VAL A 252 6.09 -29.27 5.60
C VAL A 252 4.79 -29.43 4.82
N GLY A 253 3.69 -29.53 5.56
CA GLY A 253 2.35 -29.54 4.98
C GLY A 253 1.97 -28.22 4.28
N PRO A 254 0.84 -28.22 3.57
CA PRO A 254 0.42 -27.10 2.71
C PRO A 254 0.15 -25.80 3.47
N LYS A 255 -0.35 -25.87 4.70
CA LYS A 255 -0.69 -24.68 5.49
C LYS A 255 0.53 -23.83 5.89
N PRO A 256 1.61 -24.40 6.50
CA PRO A 256 2.85 -23.66 6.76
C PRO A 256 3.53 -23.12 5.49
N LEU A 257 3.43 -23.83 4.37
CA LEU A 257 3.96 -23.39 3.09
C LEU A 257 3.20 -22.17 2.57
N SER A 258 1.88 -22.27 2.47
CA SER A 258 0.98 -21.18 2.02
C SER A 258 1.16 -19.92 2.87
N MET A 259 1.27 -20.05 4.19
CA MET A 259 1.54 -18.92 5.07
C MET A 259 2.87 -18.22 4.75
N ALA A 260 3.94 -18.98 4.52
CA ALA A 260 5.25 -18.42 4.22
C ALA A 260 5.26 -17.69 2.86
N ILE A 261 4.60 -18.26 1.84
CA ILE A 261 4.40 -17.62 0.53
C ILE A 261 3.55 -16.35 0.66
N SER A 262 2.48 -16.38 1.47
CA SER A 262 1.65 -15.20 1.71
C SER A 262 2.44 -14.07 2.38
N ILE A 263 3.30 -14.38 3.35
CA ILE A 263 4.18 -13.40 3.97
C ILE A 263 5.16 -12.80 2.94
N TRP A 264 5.76 -13.65 2.10
CA TRP A 264 6.69 -13.24 1.05
C TRP A 264 6.03 -12.31 0.03
N ASN A 265 4.85 -12.69 -0.47
CA ASN A 265 4.09 -11.85 -1.39
C ASN A 265 3.70 -10.51 -0.75
N LYS A 266 3.30 -10.50 0.53
CA LYS A 266 3.04 -9.23 1.25
C LYS A 266 4.30 -8.36 1.40
N PHE A 267 5.50 -8.95 1.39
CA PHE A 267 6.76 -8.20 1.37
C PHE A 267 7.06 -7.65 -0.02
N ILE A 268 6.84 -8.43 -1.09
CA ILE A 268 6.91 -7.97 -2.47
C ILE A 268 5.91 -6.83 -2.71
N ASP A 269 4.67 -6.96 -2.25
CA ASP A 269 3.65 -5.91 -2.36
C ASP A 269 4.09 -4.59 -1.69
N PHE A 270 4.90 -4.69 -0.63
CA PHE A 270 5.41 -3.54 0.10
C PHE A 270 6.65 -2.91 -0.55
N LYS A 271 7.62 -3.75 -0.97
CA LYS A 271 8.92 -3.29 -1.48
C LYS A 271 8.94 -3.11 -3.00
N GLY A 272 8.02 -3.74 -3.70
CA GLY A 272 8.07 -4.00 -5.14
C GLY A 272 8.86 -5.28 -5.44
N ASP A 273 8.68 -5.78 -6.66
CA ASP A 273 9.44 -6.93 -7.17
C ASP A 273 10.83 -6.48 -7.66
N VAL A 274 11.73 -6.27 -6.70
CA VAL A 274 13.12 -5.83 -6.88
C VAL A 274 14.07 -7.04 -6.94
N LEU A 275 15.36 -6.82 -7.23
CA LEU A 275 16.35 -7.89 -7.10
C LEU A 275 16.55 -8.32 -5.64
N LEU A 276 16.82 -9.61 -5.44
CA LEU A 276 17.20 -10.15 -4.13
C LEU A 276 18.38 -9.39 -3.49
N ASP A 277 19.38 -9.04 -4.31
CA ASP A 277 20.59 -8.32 -3.87
C ASP A 277 20.36 -6.82 -3.56
N GLU A 278 19.22 -6.25 -3.97
CA GLU A 278 18.86 -4.86 -3.69
C GLU A 278 18.16 -4.69 -2.34
N VAL A 279 17.70 -5.79 -1.72
CA VAL A 279 17.01 -5.71 -0.44
C VAL A 279 18.01 -5.48 0.69
N THR A 280 17.83 -4.37 1.41
CA THR A 280 18.63 -4.03 2.59
C THR A 280 17.95 -4.46 3.88
N SER A 281 18.71 -4.51 4.99
CA SER A 281 18.13 -4.73 6.32
C SER A 281 17.15 -3.62 6.73
N ASN A 282 17.37 -2.39 6.26
CA ASN A 282 16.46 -1.28 6.50
C ASN A 282 15.10 -1.49 5.80
N ASP A 283 15.08 -2.04 4.60
CA ASP A 283 13.82 -2.39 3.91
C ASP A 283 13.02 -3.43 4.71
N VAL A 284 13.71 -4.43 5.25
CA VAL A 284 13.11 -5.45 6.12
C VAL A 284 12.58 -4.82 7.41
N TYR A 285 13.35 -3.92 8.03
CA TYR A 285 12.91 -3.18 9.22
C TYR A 285 11.64 -2.36 8.94
N LYS A 286 11.65 -1.54 7.88
CA LYS A 286 10.51 -0.71 7.46
C LYS A 286 9.27 -1.55 7.16
N PHE A 287 9.44 -2.73 6.57
CA PHE A 287 8.31 -3.65 6.36
C PHE A 287 7.70 -4.13 7.68
N PHE A 288 8.53 -4.54 8.64
CA PHE A 288 8.06 -4.96 9.96
C PHE A 288 7.35 -3.80 10.68
N GLU A 289 7.94 -2.61 10.63
CA GLU A 289 7.36 -1.41 11.22
C GLU A 289 6.01 -1.07 10.56
N TYR A 290 5.95 -1.04 9.23
CA TYR A 290 4.72 -0.82 8.48
C TYR A 290 3.62 -1.80 8.89
N LYS A 291 3.91 -3.11 8.95
CA LYS A 291 2.93 -4.13 9.33
C LYS A 291 2.52 -4.08 10.80
N LEU A 292 3.36 -3.53 11.69
CA LEU A 292 3.00 -3.34 13.10
C LEU A 292 2.19 -2.05 13.31
N PHE A 293 2.51 -0.96 12.63
CA PHE A 293 1.97 0.36 13.00
C PHE A 293 0.98 0.92 11.99
N SER A 294 1.23 0.75 10.70
CA SER A 294 0.61 1.59 9.66
C SER A 294 -0.28 0.83 8.68
N ALA A 295 -0.06 -0.47 8.50
CA ALA A 295 -0.82 -1.27 7.53
C ALA A 295 -2.33 -1.32 7.88
N PRO A 296 -3.22 -1.43 6.87
CA PRO A 296 -4.65 -1.64 7.10
C PRO A 296 -4.92 -2.93 7.90
N GLU A 297 -4.24 -4.02 7.52
CA GLU A 297 -4.21 -5.27 8.28
C GLU A 297 -2.92 -5.33 9.09
N LYS A 298 -3.01 -4.95 10.38
CA LYS A 298 -1.85 -4.93 11.29
C LYS A 298 -1.60 -6.31 11.87
N TRP A 299 -0.32 -6.65 11.98
CA TRP A 299 0.13 -7.88 12.64
C TRP A 299 0.36 -7.68 14.14
N SER A 300 0.36 -8.79 14.86
CA SER A 300 0.82 -8.83 16.25
C SER A 300 2.35 -8.90 16.31
N GLN A 301 2.94 -8.41 17.40
CA GLN A 301 4.39 -8.50 17.62
C GLN A 301 4.88 -9.95 17.53
N LYS A 302 4.15 -10.88 18.17
CA LYS A 302 4.46 -12.32 18.16
C LYS A 302 4.48 -12.90 16.75
N TYR A 303 3.55 -12.48 15.89
CA TYR A 303 3.51 -12.94 14.50
C TYR A 303 4.72 -12.43 13.71
N VAL A 304 5.09 -11.15 13.88
CA VAL A 304 6.26 -10.54 13.23
C VAL A 304 7.57 -11.19 13.68
N ASP A 305 7.80 -11.24 14.99
CA ASP A 305 9.04 -11.77 15.59
C ASP A 305 9.20 -13.29 15.32
N GLY A 306 8.09 -14.01 15.22
CA GLY A 306 8.07 -15.45 15.00
C GLY A 306 7.96 -15.85 13.53
N HIS A 307 6.76 -15.72 12.96
CA HIS A 307 6.44 -16.29 11.66
C HIS A 307 7.02 -15.47 10.50
N VAL A 308 6.88 -14.14 10.56
CA VAL A 308 7.29 -13.26 9.46
C VAL A 308 8.80 -13.25 9.33
N LYS A 309 9.51 -12.95 10.43
CA LYS A 309 10.99 -12.94 10.46
C LYS A 309 11.56 -14.28 9.97
N ARG A 310 10.99 -15.40 10.42
CA ARG A 310 11.43 -16.73 10.01
C ARG A 310 11.16 -16.99 8.52
N ALA A 311 9.98 -16.64 8.01
CA ALA A 311 9.63 -16.86 6.62
C ALA A 311 10.56 -16.07 5.68
N LEU A 312 10.74 -14.77 5.93
CA LEU A 312 11.65 -13.93 5.13
C LEU A 312 13.10 -14.44 5.24
N SER A 313 13.55 -14.78 6.46
CA SER A 313 14.90 -15.29 6.65
C SER A 313 15.13 -16.59 5.87
N GLN A 314 14.18 -17.52 5.87
CA GLN A 314 14.28 -18.76 5.10
C GLN A 314 14.31 -18.53 3.59
N MET A 315 13.49 -17.59 3.08
CA MET A 315 13.49 -17.22 1.66
C MET A 315 14.86 -16.71 1.22
N PHE A 316 15.40 -15.69 1.89
CA PHE A 316 16.72 -15.13 1.56
C PHE A 316 17.86 -16.13 1.77
N SER A 317 17.77 -16.98 2.79
CA SER A 317 18.77 -18.04 2.99
C SER A 317 18.74 -19.06 1.85
N LEU A 318 17.56 -19.48 1.38
CA LEU A 318 17.45 -20.38 0.23
C LEU A 318 17.98 -19.72 -1.05
N ALA A 319 17.64 -18.46 -1.28
CA ALA A 319 18.13 -17.68 -2.42
C ALA A 319 19.66 -17.66 -2.46
N ARG A 320 20.30 -17.39 -1.32
CA ARG A 320 21.75 -17.44 -1.16
C ARG A 320 22.30 -18.85 -1.38
N THR A 321 21.68 -19.88 -0.82
CA THR A 321 22.11 -21.29 -0.99
C THR A 321 22.06 -21.72 -2.46
N LYS A 322 21.08 -21.23 -3.23
CA LYS A 322 20.95 -21.50 -4.67
C LYS A 322 21.77 -20.54 -5.55
N ALA A 323 22.60 -19.68 -4.96
CA ALA A 323 23.40 -18.67 -5.66
C ALA A 323 22.56 -17.69 -6.52
N LEU A 324 21.28 -17.50 -6.16
CA LEU A 324 20.37 -16.51 -6.76
C LEU A 324 20.56 -15.12 -6.16
N MET A 325 21.25 -15.06 -5.03
CA MET A 325 21.64 -13.85 -4.30
C MET A 325 23.11 -13.97 -3.92
N LYS A 326 23.86 -12.86 -4.01
CA LYS A 326 25.29 -12.79 -3.63
C LYS A 326 25.50 -12.18 -2.25
N GLY A 327 24.66 -11.22 -1.87
CA GLY A 327 24.70 -10.53 -0.59
C GLY A 327 24.34 -11.41 0.60
N ASP A 328 24.56 -10.88 1.79
CA ASP A 328 24.10 -11.53 3.02
C ASP A 328 22.59 -11.45 3.18
N ASN A 329 22.03 -12.37 3.97
CA ASN A 329 20.61 -12.35 4.31
C ASN A 329 20.25 -11.04 5.05
N PRO A 330 19.41 -10.16 4.46
CA PRO A 330 19.15 -8.84 5.02
C PRO A 330 18.35 -8.93 6.33
N VAL A 331 17.58 -9.99 6.53
CA VAL A 331 16.83 -10.25 7.77
C VAL A 331 17.76 -10.53 8.95
N GLY A 332 18.89 -11.19 8.68
CA GLY A 332 19.92 -11.45 9.70
C GLY A 332 20.66 -10.19 10.16
N LYS A 333 20.68 -9.15 9.31
CA LYS A 333 21.30 -7.85 9.57
C LYS A 333 20.36 -6.85 10.24
N VAL A 334 19.14 -7.24 10.58
CA VAL A 334 18.23 -6.41 11.39
C VAL A 334 18.60 -6.55 12.86
N GLU A 335 19.41 -5.62 13.36
CA GLU A 335 19.91 -5.62 14.75
C GLU A 335 18.83 -5.29 15.76
N LEU A 336 17.92 -4.38 15.41
CA LEU A 336 16.81 -3.95 16.26
C LEU A 336 15.48 -4.23 15.58
N MET A 337 14.56 -4.87 16.28
CA MET A 337 13.18 -5.06 15.79
C MET A 337 12.31 -3.88 16.23
N PRO A 338 11.37 -3.41 15.38
CA PRO A 338 10.34 -2.48 15.81
C PRO A 338 9.47 -3.14 16.91
N LYS A 339 9.14 -2.38 17.95
CA LYS A 339 8.44 -2.90 19.14
C LYS A 339 7.15 -2.12 19.41
N LEU A 340 6.03 -2.84 19.48
CA LEU A 340 4.80 -2.32 20.05
C LEU A 340 4.98 -2.00 21.54
N ALA A 341 4.33 -0.94 22.02
CA ALA A 341 4.21 -0.67 23.45
C ALA A 341 3.48 -1.82 24.15
N GLU A 342 3.84 -2.10 25.41
CA GLU A 342 3.35 -3.25 26.18
C GLU A 342 1.81 -3.34 26.21
N ALA A 343 1.13 -2.20 26.38
CA ALA A 343 -0.32 -2.12 26.39
C ALA A 343 -0.96 -2.48 25.04
N GLU A 344 -0.32 -2.08 23.94
CA GLU A 344 -0.79 -2.40 22.59
C GLU A 344 -0.48 -3.85 22.21
N ARG A 345 0.66 -4.38 22.66
CA ARG A 345 1.03 -5.79 22.48
C ARG A 345 -0.02 -6.70 23.13
N LYS A 346 -0.37 -6.46 24.40
CA LYS A 346 -1.42 -7.21 25.11
C LYS A 346 -2.79 -7.12 24.44
N LYS A 347 -3.15 -5.96 23.90
CA LYS A 347 -4.43 -5.77 23.17
C LYS A 347 -4.51 -6.63 21.90
N ARG A 348 -3.36 -6.84 21.23
CA ARG A 348 -3.25 -7.61 19.98
C ARG A 348 -2.89 -9.09 20.20
N GLU A 349 -2.69 -9.53 21.44
CA GLU A 349 -2.51 -10.93 21.82
C GLU A 349 -3.85 -11.69 21.95
N ASN A 350 -4.99 -10.99 21.90
CA ASN A 350 -6.31 -11.62 21.94
C ASN A 350 -6.58 -12.48 20.68
N PRO A 351 -7.27 -13.64 20.82
CA PRO A 351 -7.37 -14.68 19.77
C PRO A 351 -8.13 -14.30 18.50
N ARG A 352 -8.63 -13.05 18.38
CA ARG A 352 -9.34 -12.53 17.19
C ARG A 352 -8.56 -11.46 16.42
N PHE A 353 -7.33 -11.13 16.82
CA PHE A 353 -6.45 -10.33 15.98
C PHE A 353 -5.88 -11.23 14.87
N PRO A 354 -5.76 -10.77 13.61
CA PRO A 354 -5.21 -11.60 12.53
C PRO A 354 -3.85 -12.15 12.96
N GLY A 355 -3.75 -13.47 13.16
CA GLY A 355 -2.53 -14.12 13.66
C GLY A 355 -2.68 -15.35 14.55
N VAL A 356 -3.85 -15.99 14.66
CA VAL A 356 -3.96 -17.32 15.28
C VAL A 356 -4.72 -18.26 14.35
N TYR A 357 -4.01 -18.90 13.42
CA TYR A 357 -4.40 -20.18 12.84
C TYR A 357 -3.19 -20.98 12.40
#